data_AF-A0A4U5MHK1-F1
#
_entry.id   AF-A0A4U5MHK1-F1
#
_cell.length_a   1.000
_cell.length_b   1.000
_cell.length_c   1.000
_cell.angle_alpha   90.00
_cell.angle_beta   90.00
_cell.angle_gamma   90.00
#
_symmetry.space_group_name_H-M   'P 1'
#
loop_
_entity.id
_entity.type
_entity.pdbx_description
1 polymer ?
#
loop_
_entity_poly.entity_id
_entity_poly.type
_entity_poly.pdbx_seq_one_letter_code
_entity_poly.pdbx_strand_id
1 'polypeptide(L)'
;MLQHWPDLKREATDINQYRFWNHEYNRHGSCTDFIPKEYFRKALYMKIKVDMLAVLGNNQIKAGGFYSRSTIEEAFKKKFDTTGFGVKCFWKEGSAITCGTISAISELLI
;
A
#
# COMPACT_ATOMS: atom_id res chain seq x y z
N MET A 1 -5.96 15.45 4.40
CA MET A 1 -5.22 14.99 3.19
C MET A 1 -3.75 14.74 3.48
N LEU A 2 -2.98 15.74 3.94
CA LEU A 2 -1.53 15.62 4.25
C LEU A 2 -1.15 14.34 5.03
N GLN A 3 -1.88 14.01 6.09
CA GLN A 3 -1.61 12.81 6.91
C GLN A 3 -1.94 11.47 6.22
N HIS A 4 -2.89 11.48 5.29
CA HIS A 4 -3.52 10.24 4.78
C HIS A 4 -3.19 9.93 3.32
N TRP A 5 -2.82 10.95 2.55
CA TRP A 5 -2.49 10.84 1.14
C TRP A 5 -1.39 11.86 0.75
N PRO A 6 -0.18 11.75 1.33
CA PRO A 6 0.93 12.65 1.03
C PRO A 6 1.53 12.40 -0.36
N ASP A 7 2.20 13.41 -0.92
CA ASP A 7 3.09 13.24 -2.07
C ASP A 7 4.45 12.74 -1.58
N LEU A 8 4.82 11.51 -1.95
CA LEU A 8 6.10 10.90 -1.55
C LEU A 8 7.26 11.21 -2.52
N LYS A 9 7.00 11.91 -3.63
CA LYS A 9 8.05 12.31 -4.59
C LYS A 9 8.69 13.66 -4.22
N ARG A 10 8.16 14.32 -3.19
CA ARG A 10 8.57 15.65 -2.73
C ARG A 10 8.82 15.60 -1.24
N GLU A 11 9.64 16.53 -0.77
CA GLU A 11 9.86 16.70 0.66
C GLU A 11 8.55 17.01 1.38
N ALA A 12 8.39 16.50 2.59
CA ALA A 12 7.18 16.73 3.39
C ALA A 12 6.95 18.22 3.68
N THR A 13 8.01 19.03 3.65
CA THR A 13 8.00 20.49 3.82
C THR A 13 7.61 21.25 2.54
N ASP A 14 7.48 20.58 1.38
CA ASP A 14 6.99 21.23 0.17
C ASP A 14 5.51 21.61 0.36
N ILE A 15 5.25 22.91 0.41
CA ILE A 15 3.90 23.48 0.54
C ILE A 15 2.97 23.10 -0.61
N ASN A 16 3.54 22.59 -1.73
CA ASN A 16 2.81 22.30 -2.95
C ASN A 16 2.27 20.86 -3.04
N GLN A 17 2.01 20.18 -1.92
CA GLN A 17 1.35 18.86 -1.93
C GLN A 17 -0.02 18.88 -2.64
N TYR A 18 -0.66 20.05 -2.76
CA TYR A 18 -1.89 20.23 -3.53
C TYR A 18 -1.75 19.87 -5.01
N ARG A 19 -0.54 19.98 -5.59
CA ARG A 19 -0.29 19.64 -7.01
C ARG A 19 -0.57 18.18 -7.30
N PHE A 20 -0.18 17.30 -6.37
CA PHE A 20 -0.45 15.88 -6.47
C PHE A 20 -1.96 15.61 -6.45
N TRP A 21 -2.69 16.16 -5.48
CA TRP A 21 -4.15 15.97 -5.42
C TRP A 21 -4.87 16.56 -6.63
N ASN A 22 -4.41 17.72 -7.13
CA ASN A 22 -4.96 18.32 -8.35
C ASN A 22 -4.74 17.40 -9.57
N HIS A 23 -3.57 16.75 -9.69
CA HIS A 23 -3.33 15.76 -10.74
C HIS A 23 -4.29 14.57 -10.64
N GLU A 24 -4.42 13.98 -9.45
CA GLU A 24 -5.28 12.83 -9.23
C GLU A 24 -6.77 13.15 -9.50
N TYR A 25 -7.24 14.33 -9.08
CA TYR A 25 -8.61 14.74 -9.40
C TYR A 25 -8.78 14.98 -10.90
N ASN A 26 -7.93 15.77 -11.54
CA ASN A 26 -8.11 16.10 -12.96
C ASN A 26 -7.97 14.89 -13.88
N ARG A 27 -7.16 13.89 -13.50
CA ARG A 27 -6.95 12.67 -14.30
C ARG A 27 -7.96 11.56 -14.01
N HIS A 28 -8.42 11.44 -12.76
CA HIS A 28 -9.24 10.30 -12.33
C HIS A 28 -10.57 10.72 -11.69
N GLY A 29 -10.56 11.73 -10.82
CA GLY A 29 -11.78 12.23 -10.18
C GLY A 29 -12.77 12.87 -11.16
N SER A 30 -12.27 13.57 -12.17
CA SER A 30 -13.05 14.22 -13.23
C SER A 30 -13.85 13.25 -14.11
N CYS A 31 -13.50 11.96 -14.09
CA CYS A 31 -14.24 10.90 -14.78
C CYS A 31 -15.43 10.38 -13.94
N THR A 32 -15.66 10.93 -12.75
CA THR A 32 -16.77 10.58 -11.86
C THR A 32 -17.76 11.73 -11.76
N ASP A 33 -18.96 11.47 -11.27
CA ASP A 33 -19.96 12.51 -10.98
C ASP A 33 -19.68 13.27 -9.67
N PHE A 34 -18.57 12.98 -8.97
CA PHE A 34 -18.24 13.62 -7.70
C PHE A 34 -17.51 14.94 -7.89
N ILE A 35 -17.99 15.98 -7.21
CA ILE A 35 -17.20 17.21 -7.04
C ILE A 35 -15.92 16.92 -6.24
N PRO A 36 -14.87 17.76 -6.30
CA PRO A 36 -13.58 17.46 -5.67
C PRO A 36 -13.69 17.07 -4.20
N LYS A 37 -14.49 17.81 -3.42
CA LYS A 37 -14.73 17.55 -2.01
C LYS A 37 -15.26 16.14 -1.74
N GLU A 38 -16.16 15.64 -2.57
CA GLU A 38 -16.78 14.32 -2.43
C GLU A 38 -15.83 13.20 -2.85
N TYR A 39 -15.11 13.40 -3.96
CA TYR A 39 -14.08 12.48 -4.44
C TYR A 39 -13.05 12.19 -3.34
N PHE A 40 -12.46 13.24 -2.75
CA PHE A 40 -11.47 13.08 -1.69
C PHE A 40 -12.06 12.52 -0.39
N ARG A 41 -13.29 12.92 -0.02
CA ARG A 41 -13.96 12.34 1.16
C ARG A 41 -14.19 10.84 1.00
N LYS A 42 -14.62 10.39 -0.18
CA LYS A 42 -14.81 8.96 -0.48
C LYS A 42 -13.48 8.20 -0.47
N ALA A 43 -12.41 8.77 -1.04
CA ALA A 43 -11.10 8.15 -0.99
C ALA A 43 -10.59 7.96 0.46
N LEU A 44 -10.72 8.99 1.31
CA LEU A 44 -10.35 8.90 2.73
C LEU A 44 -11.22 7.89 3.48
N TYR A 45 -12.52 7.87 3.23
CA TYR A 45 -13.42 6.87 3.80
C TYR A 45 -13.01 5.45 3.43
N MET A 46 -12.68 5.21 2.15
CA MET A 46 -12.19 3.90 1.69
C MET A 46 -10.88 3.49 2.38
N LYS A 47 -9.93 4.41 2.53
CA LYS A 47 -8.68 4.16 3.26
C LYS A 47 -8.94 3.68 4.68
N ILE A 48 -9.82 4.36 5.41
CA ILE A 48 -10.17 4.03 6.79
C ILE A 48 -10.92 2.70 6.87
N LYS A 49 -11.90 2.49 5.97
CA LYS A 49 -12.69 1.24 5.93
C LYS A 49 -11.82 0.02 5.65
N VAL A 50 -10.82 0.17 4.79
CA VAL A 50 -9.95 -0.94 4.40
C VAL A 50 -8.93 -1.25 5.50
N ASP A 51 -8.33 -0.22 6.10
CA ASP A 51 -7.26 -0.30 7.10
C ASP A 51 -6.28 -1.45 6.82
N MET A 52 -5.49 -1.30 5.74
CA MET A 52 -4.58 -2.33 5.27
C MET A 52 -3.59 -2.78 6.34
N LEU A 53 -3.13 -1.87 7.22
CA LEU A 53 -2.17 -2.20 8.26
C LEU A 53 -2.79 -3.11 9.32
N ALA A 54 -4.03 -2.83 9.74
CA ALA A 54 -4.74 -3.71 10.66
C ALA A 54 -5.00 -5.10 10.05
N VAL A 55 -5.38 -5.17 8.77
CA VAL A 55 -5.59 -6.45 8.08
C VAL A 55 -4.30 -7.28 8.05
N LEU A 56 -3.18 -6.67 7.65
CA LEU A 56 -1.89 -7.35 7.61
C LEU A 56 -1.43 -7.78 9.01
N GLY A 57 -1.51 -6.89 10.00
CA GLY A 57 -1.11 -7.16 11.38
C GLY A 57 -1.90 -8.30 12.03
N ASN A 58 -3.22 -8.33 11.84
CA ASN A 58 -4.09 -9.39 12.34
C ASN A 58 -3.80 -10.77 11.71
N ASN A 59 -3.15 -10.79 10.55
CA ASN A 59 -2.71 -12.01 9.86
C ASN A 59 -1.19 -12.24 10.02
N GLN A 60 -0.54 -11.58 11.00
CA GLN A 60 0.88 -11.73 11.31
C GLN A 60 1.82 -11.36 10.14
N ILE A 61 1.34 -10.57 9.18
CA ILE A 61 2.12 -10.03 8.08
C ILE A 61 2.72 -8.70 8.52
N LYS A 62 4.05 -8.65 8.64
CA LYS A 62 4.80 -7.49 9.13
C LYS A 62 5.77 -6.99 8.07
N ALA A 63 6.06 -5.69 8.10
CA ALA A 63 7.08 -5.10 7.24
C ALA A 63 8.44 -5.78 7.47
N GLY A 64 9.20 -5.99 6.39
CA GLY A 64 10.51 -6.66 6.42
C GLY A 64 10.46 -8.19 6.30
N GLY A 65 9.28 -8.82 6.40
CA GLY A 65 9.14 -10.26 6.18
C GLY A 65 8.96 -10.65 4.71
N PHE A 66 9.19 -11.93 4.41
CA PHE A 66 8.90 -12.53 3.10
C PHE A 66 7.64 -13.39 3.19
N TYR A 67 6.66 -13.10 2.33
CA TYR A 67 5.38 -13.79 2.31
C TYR A 67 5.05 -14.17 0.88
N SER A 68 4.39 -15.31 0.72
CA SER A 68 3.83 -15.67 -0.58
C SER A 68 2.76 -14.66 -0.99
N ARG A 69 2.56 -14.47 -2.30
CA ARG A 69 1.48 -13.62 -2.82
C ARG A 69 0.12 -14.08 -2.29
N SER A 70 -0.14 -15.38 -2.25
CA SER A 70 -1.42 -15.93 -1.77
C SER A 70 -1.67 -15.61 -0.31
N THR A 71 -0.66 -15.66 0.56
CA THR A 71 -0.79 -15.27 1.97
C THR A 71 -1.30 -13.83 2.12
N ILE A 72 -0.78 -12.90 1.33
CA ILE A 72 -1.21 -11.49 1.36
C ILE A 72 -2.63 -11.37 0.80
N GLU A 73 -2.91 -11.99 -0.35
CA GLU A 73 -4.23 -11.91 -0.97
C GLU A 73 -5.34 -12.51 -0.10
N GLU A 74 -5.10 -13.64 0.55
CA GLU A 74 -6.07 -14.33 1.41
C GLU A 74 -6.45 -13.50 2.63
N ALA A 75 -5.50 -12.78 3.24
CA ALA A 75 -5.77 -11.86 4.35
C ALA A 75 -6.83 -10.82 3.98
N PHE A 76 -6.77 -10.27 2.76
CA PHE A 76 -7.72 -9.29 2.26
C PHE A 76 -9.01 -9.90 1.72
N LYS A 77 -8.94 -11.04 1.02
CA LYS A 77 -10.13 -11.79 0.57
C LYS A 77 -11.04 -12.13 1.75
N LYS A 78 -10.47 -12.61 2.85
CA LYS A 78 -11.20 -12.90 4.10
C LYS A 78 -11.82 -11.65 4.74
N LYS A 79 -11.10 -10.51 4.75
CA LYS A 79 -11.61 -9.27 5.35
C LYS A 79 -12.81 -8.69 4.60
N PHE A 80 -12.81 -8.78 3.27
CA PHE A 80 -13.81 -8.15 2.42
C PHE A 80 -14.85 -9.11 1.83
N ASP A 81 -14.78 -10.40 2.17
CA ASP A 81 -15.63 -11.45 1.60
C ASP A 81 -15.66 -11.38 0.07
N THR A 82 -14.46 -11.39 -0.53
CA THR A 82 -14.27 -11.25 -1.98
C THR A 82 -13.44 -12.41 -2.52
N THR A 83 -13.67 -12.76 -3.78
CA THR A 83 -12.92 -13.81 -4.49
C THR A 83 -11.56 -13.32 -5.01
N GLY A 84 -11.33 -12.00 -5.05
CA GLY A 84 -10.14 -11.40 -5.65
C GLY A 84 -9.59 -10.21 -4.87
N PHE A 85 -8.26 -10.15 -4.76
CA PHE A 85 -7.53 -8.98 -4.27
C PHE A 85 -6.24 -8.82 -5.07
N GLY A 86 -6.04 -7.65 -5.69
CA GLY A 86 -4.88 -7.38 -6.53
C GLY A 86 -3.68 -6.91 -5.72
N VAL A 87 -2.55 -7.62 -5.82
CA VAL A 87 -1.27 -7.20 -5.23
C VAL A 87 -0.32 -6.75 -6.33
N LYS A 88 0.16 -5.51 -6.24
CA LYS A 88 1.20 -4.97 -7.11
C LYS A 88 2.55 -5.00 -6.39
N CYS A 89 3.53 -5.69 -6.99
CA CYS A 89 4.91 -5.72 -6.51
C CYS A 89 5.78 -4.76 -7.33
N PHE A 90 6.83 -4.23 -6.71
CA PHE A 90 7.91 -3.52 -7.39
C PHE A 90 9.24 -4.15 -6.98
N TRP A 91 10.20 -4.17 -7.90
CA TRP A 91 11.57 -4.57 -7.60
C TRP A 91 12.34 -3.34 -7.15
N LYS A 92 13.11 -3.48 -6.09
CA LYS A 92 14.07 -2.47 -5.69
C LYS A 92 15.45 -2.90 -6.20
N GLU A 93 16.05 -2.11 -7.08
CA GLU A 93 17.41 -2.34 -7.56
C GLU A 93 18.38 -2.50 -6.38
N GLY A 94 19.26 -3.49 -6.47
CA GLY A 94 20.19 -3.86 -5.39
C GLY A 94 19.59 -4.75 -4.29
N SER A 95 18.31 -5.15 -4.39
CA SER A 95 17.74 -6.17 -3.48
C SER A 95 18.08 -7.55 -4.02
N ALA A 96 18.99 -8.26 -3.36
CA ALA A 96 19.39 -9.61 -3.75
C ALA A 96 18.14 -10.51 -3.88
N ILE A 97 17.91 -11.04 -5.07
CA ILE A 97 16.98 -12.14 -5.29
C ILE A 97 17.72 -13.41 -4.88
N THR A 98 17.60 -13.83 -3.63
CA THR A 98 17.93 -15.22 -3.27
C THR A 98 16.73 -16.09 -3.62
N CYS A 99 16.61 -16.43 -4.90
CA CYS A 99 15.73 -17.50 -5.35
C CYS A 99 16.53 -18.80 -5.31
N GLY A 100 16.23 -19.67 -4.34
CA GLY A 100 16.65 -21.06 -4.35
C GLY A 100 17.56 -21.49 -3.20
N THR A 101 17.06 -22.50 -2.49
CA THR A 101 17.67 -23.44 -1.54
C THR A 101 18.00 -23.02 -0.10
N ILE A 102 17.51 -23.89 0.78
CA ILE A 102 17.70 -23.94 2.23
C ILE A 102 19.16 -24.25 2.54
N SER A 103 19.75 -23.49 3.45
CA SER A 103 20.76 -24.01 4.36
C SER A 103 20.73 -23.16 5.62
N ALA A 104 20.30 -23.78 6.71
CA ALA A 104 20.63 -23.30 8.04
C ALA A 104 22.15 -23.35 8.17
N ILE A 105 22.78 -22.20 8.40
CA ILE A 105 24.02 -22.14 9.14
C ILE A 105 23.83 -21.06 10.19
N SER A 106 23.67 -21.54 11.43
CA SER A 106 24.02 -20.80 12.62
C SER A 106 25.48 -20.36 12.54
N GLU A 107 25.77 -19.08 12.75
CA GLU A 107 27.00 -18.58 13.42
C GLU A 107 26.88 -17.04 13.50
N LEU A 108 26.64 -16.47 14.69
CA LEU A 108 27.60 -16.08 15.73
C LEU A 108 28.48 -14.87 15.35
N LEU A 109 28.35 -13.80 16.16
CA LEU A 109 29.34 -12.75 16.50
C LEU A 109 29.95 -11.98 15.31
N ILE A 110 29.82 -10.66 15.21
CA ILE A 110 30.17 -9.59 16.18
C ILE A 110 29.16 -8.44 16.03
#